data_AF-A0A1V6IJV7-F1
#
_entry.id   AF-A0A1V6IJV7-F1
#
_cell.length_a   1.000
_cell.length_b   1.000
_cell.length_c   1.000
_cell.angle_alpha   90.00
_cell.angle_beta   90.00
_cell.angle_gamma   90.00
#
_symmetry.space_group_name_H-M   'P 1'
#
loop_
_entity.id
_entity.type
_entity.pdbx_description
1 polymer ?
#
loop_
_entity_poly.entity_id
_entity_poly.type
_entity_poly.pdbx_seq_one_letter_code
_entity_poly.pdbx_strand_id
1 'polypeptide(L)'
;MSDSKLVPFKAKKTFNLFNKRFEEGRDYQLHFLEVEVLIKEGLAEIIPLSSVDYRKMLNEEKVSEKMLELNENFFYYAKLSQKYLKEKSGISELDKKKYNDSASALRNFLRLRAEKILKLLLIQSQKIEVHEDELEYVSLINKEISKWIQYGEEIVKGEGYEA
;
A
#
# COMPACT_ATOMS: atom_id res chain seq x y z
N MET A 1 16.10 0.09 -16.10
CA MET A 1 14.83 -0.31 -15.47
C MET A 1 15.16 -0.54 -14.00
N SER A 2 14.52 0.16 -13.07
CA SER A 2 14.86 0.03 -11.65
C SER A 2 14.50 -1.37 -11.14
N ASP A 3 15.44 -2.01 -10.44
CA ASP A 3 15.28 -3.30 -9.75
C ASP A 3 14.30 -3.23 -8.55
N SER A 4 13.40 -2.24 -8.50
CA SER A 4 12.68 -1.87 -7.28
C SER A 4 11.42 -2.68 -6.98
N LYS A 5 11.08 -3.67 -7.82
CA LYS A 5 9.83 -4.44 -7.68
C LYS A 5 10.05 -5.92 -7.36
N LEU A 6 11.02 -6.20 -6.49
CA LEU A 6 11.28 -7.55 -6.00
C LEU A 6 10.31 -7.93 -4.88
N VAL A 7 9.67 -9.09 -5.00
CA VAL A 7 8.73 -9.64 -4.03
C VAL A 7 9.30 -10.93 -3.45
N PRO A 8 9.28 -11.11 -2.11
CA PRO A 8 9.71 -12.36 -1.50
C PRO A 8 8.69 -13.48 -1.74
N PHE A 9 9.20 -14.65 -2.07
CA PHE A 9 8.41 -15.85 -2.26
C PHE A 9 9.17 -17.08 -1.77
N LYS A 10 8.42 -18.13 -1.46
CA LYS A 10 8.90 -19.46 -1.10
C LYS A 10 8.64 -20.42 -2.24
N ALA A 11 9.66 -21.15 -2.68
CA ALA A 11 9.49 -22.16 -3.72
C ALA A 11 8.75 -23.39 -3.16
N LYS A 12 7.67 -23.81 -3.83
CA LYS A 12 6.90 -25.02 -3.46
C LYS A 12 7.47 -26.30 -4.04
N LYS A 13 8.22 -26.20 -5.12
CA LYS A 13 8.85 -27.32 -5.83
C LYS A 13 10.22 -26.87 -6.32
N THR A 14 11.10 -27.82 -6.60
CA THR A 14 12.37 -27.49 -7.26
C THR A 14 12.10 -27.22 -8.74
N PHE A 15 12.46 -26.04 -9.24
CA PHE A 15 12.30 -25.67 -10.66
C PHE A 15 13.47 -24.81 -11.15
N ASN A 16 13.62 -24.73 -12.46
CA ASN A 16 14.57 -23.84 -13.12
C ASN A 16 13.80 -22.72 -13.81
N LEU A 17 14.22 -21.48 -13.61
CA LEU A 17 13.73 -20.33 -14.35
C LEU A 17 14.93 -19.60 -14.95
N PHE A 18 14.98 -19.53 -16.27
CA PHE A 18 16.17 -19.11 -17.02
C PHE A 18 17.41 -19.91 -16.59
N ASN A 19 18.46 -19.24 -16.08
CA ASN A 19 19.71 -19.85 -15.61
C ASN A 19 19.78 -19.99 -14.08
N LYS A 20 18.66 -19.81 -13.36
CA LYS A 20 18.60 -19.95 -11.91
C LYS A 20 17.77 -21.18 -11.51
N ARG A 21 18.30 -21.95 -10.57
CA ARG A 21 17.61 -23.07 -9.93
C ARG A 21 17.03 -22.61 -8.60
N PHE A 22 15.75 -22.88 -8.41
CA PHE A 22 15.00 -22.61 -7.19
C PHE A 22 14.76 -23.93 -6.49
N GLU A 23 15.21 -24.04 -5.24
CA GLU A 23 15.07 -25.25 -4.44
C GLU A 23 13.81 -25.19 -3.60
N GLU A 24 13.12 -26.32 -3.53
CA GLU A 24 11.91 -26.47 -2.72
C GLU A 24 12.13 -26.07 -1.26
N GLY A 25 11.18 -25.32 -0.71
CA GLY A 25 11.20 -24.89 0.68
C GLY A 25 12.12 -23.71 0.98
N ARG A 26 12.89 -23.20 0.01
CA ARG A 26 13.73 -22.01 0.18
C ARG A 26 13.00 -20.71 -0.18
N ASP A 27 13.43 -19.63 0.46
CA ASP A 27 12.93 -18.28 0.24
C ASP A 27 13.83 -17.53 -0.75
N TYR A 28 13.19 -16.82 -1.68
CA TYR A 28 13.83 -16.10 -2.77
C TYR A 28 13.12 -14.77 -3.03
N GLN A 29 13.72 -13.95 -3.89
CA GLN A 29 13.13 -12.71 -4.39
C GLN A 29 13.22 -12.67 -5.92
N LEU A 30 12.13 -12.28 -6.56
CA LEU A 30 12.04 -12.07 -8.02
C LEU A 30 11.12 -10.89 -8.33
N HIS A 31 11.13 -10.44 -9.58
CA HIS A 31 10.24 -9.38 -10.00
C HIS A 31 8.79 -9.82 -9.84
N PHE A 32 7.92 -8.91 -9.41
CA PHE A 32 6.55 -9.24 -9.03
C PHE A 32 5.76 -10.00 -10.12
N LEU A 33 5.95 -9.65 -11.40
CA LEU A 33 5.28 -10.32 -12.53
C LEU A 33 5.70 -11.79 -12.61
N GLU A 34 6.97 -12.08 -12.37
CA GLU A 34 7.50 -13.44 -12.37
C GLU A 34 6.91 -14.20 -11.19
N VAL A 35 6.88 -13.59 -10.00
CA VAL A 35 6.29 -14.20 -8.80
C VAL A 35 4.80 -14.50 -9.01
N GLU A 36 4.02 -13.60 -9.61
CA GLU A 36 2.60 -13.86 -9.91
C GLU A 36 2.40 -15.06 -10.84
N VAL A 37 3.24 -15.21 -11.87
CA VAL A 37 3.19 -16.37 -12.77
C VAL A 37 3.56 -17.64 -12.01
N LEU A 38 4.62 -17.62 -11.20
CA LEU A 38 5.04 -18.78 -10.41
C LEU A 38 3.98 -19.23 -9.40
N ILE A 39 3.20 -18.30 -8.82
CA ILE A 39 2.05 -18.65 -7.97
C ILE A 39 0.96 -19.34 -8.77
N LYS A 40 0.59 -18.80 -9.95
CA LYS A 40 -0.45 -19.38 -10.81
C LYS A 40 -0.11 -20.80 -11.27
N GLU A 41 1.16 -21.04 -11.57
CA GLU A 41 1.68 -22.37 -11.93
C GLU A 41 1.87 -23.30 -10.71
N GLY A 42 1.57 -22.84 -9.49
CA GLY A 42 1.72 -23.61 -8.26
C GLY A 42 3.17 -23.94 -7.90
N LEU A 43 4.14 -23.21 -8.47
CA LEU A 43 5.58 -23.38 -8.25
C LEU A 43 6.09 -22.59 -7.05
N ALA A 44 5.37 -21.53 -6.65
CA ALA A 44 5.74 -20.65 -5.54
C ALA A 44 4.54 -20.29 -4.65
N GLU A 45 4.83 -19.90 -3.41
CA GLU A 45 3.93 -19.17 -2.53
C GLU A 45 4.57 -17.83 -2.18
N ILE A 46 3.78 -16.74 -2.17
CA ILE A 46 4.31 -15.50 -1.58
C ILE A 46 4.39 -15.64 -0.06
N ILE A 47 5.33 -14.92 0.53
CA ILE A 47 5.28 -14.57 1.94
C ILE A 47 4.40 -13.31 2.00
N PRO A 48 3.17 -13.33 2.49
CA PRO A 48 2.30 -12.15 2.44
C PRO A 48 2.60 -11.20 3.59
N LEU A 49 2.37 -9.90 3.38
CA LEU A 49 2.27 -8.93 4.47
C LEU A 49 1.11 -9.29 5.41
N SER A 50 1.43 -9.41 6.69
CA SER A 50 0.53 -9.86 7.75
C SER A 50 -0.05 -8.68 8.54
N SER A 51 -1.02 -8.99 9.41
CA SER A 51 -1.54 -8.00 10.36
C SER A 51 -0.48 -7.43 11.30
N VAL A 52 0.57 -8.20 11.60
CA VAL A 52 1.66 -7.75 12.48
C VAL A 52 2.49 -6.67 11.80
N ASP A 53 2.77 -6.85 10.51
CA ASP A 53 3.55 -5.89 9.70
C ASP A 53 2.82 -4.55 9.63
N TYR A 54 1.53 -4.56 9.28
CA TYR A 54 0.74 -3.32 9.20
C TYR A 54 0.56 -2.64 10.56
N ARG A 55 0.43 -3.39 11.66
CA ARG A 55 0.36 -2.80 13.01
C ARG A 55 1.67 -2.15 13.43
N LYS A 56 2.80 -2.75 13.05
CA LYS A 56 4.12 -2.16 13.28
C LYS A 56 4.23 -0.82 12.55
N MET A 57 3.91 -0.80 11.25
CA MET A 57 3.90 0.43 10.45
C MET A 57 2.91 1.49 10.99
N LEU A 58 1.71 1.07 11.41
CA LEU A 58 0.74 1.95 12.05
C LEU A 58 1.29 2.61 13.32
N ASN A 59 1.96 1.84 14.18
CA ASN A 59 2.52 2.36 15.42
C ASN A 59 3.69 3.31 15.15
N GLU A 60 4.57 2.97 14.22
CA GLU A 60 5.68 3.83 13.79
C GLU A 60 5.15 5.17 13.25
N GLU A 61 4.15 5.11 12.38
CA GLU A 61 3.52 6.30 11.82
C GLU A 61 2.77 7.10 12.89
N LYS A 62 2.09 6.46 13.85
CA LYS A 62 1.33 7.17 14.89
C LYS A 62 2.22 7.99 15.83
N VAL A 63 3.43 7.54 16.10
CA VAL A 63 4.37 8.18 17.03
C VAL A 63 5.15 9.32 16.36
N SER A 64 5.44 9.19 15.07
CA SER A 64 6.15 10.21 14.29
C SER A 64 5.24 11.38 13.91
N GLU A 65 5.77 12.61 13.86
CA GLU A 65 5.08 13.72 13.17
C GLU A 65 5.19 13.58 11.64
N LYS A 66 6.33 13.09 11.15
CA LYS A 66 6.57 12.84 9.72
C LYS A 66 5.82 11.61 9.22
N MET A 67 5.51 11.59 7.92
CA MET A 67 5.00 10.41 7.23
C MET A 67 6.04 9.30 7.26
N LEU A 68 5.62 8.05 7.43
CA LEU A 68 6.51 6.90 7.29
C LEU A 68 6.89 6.76 5.81
N GLU A 69 8.19 6.67 5.53
CA GLU A 69 8.69 6.33 4.19
C GLU A 69 8.35 4.88 3.88
N LEU A 70 7.62 4.68 2.78
CA LEU A 70 7.22 3.37 2.31
C LEU A 70 8.23 2.87 1.28
N ASN A 71 8.43 1.55 1.24
CA ASN A 71 9.12 0.93 0.11
C ASN A 71 8.35 1.24 -1.19
N GLU A 72 9.06 1.55 -2.28
CA GLU A 72 8.48 1.84 -3.60
C GLU A 72 7.47 0.78 -4.08
N ASN A 73 7.66 -0.48 -3.68
CA ASN A 73 6.76 -1.57 -4.07
C ASN A 73 5.66 -1.89 -3.04
N PHE A 74 5.53 -1.11 -1.96
CA PHE A 74 4.65 -1.41 -0.84
C PHE A 74 3.21 -1.62 -1.27
N PHE A 75 2.63 -0.67 -2.01
CA PHE A 75 1.22 -0.75 -2.42
C PHE A 75 0.95 -1.95 -3.32
N TYR A 76 1.90 -2.24 -4.23
CA TYR A 76 1.82 -3.43 -5.07
C TYR A 76 1.86 -4.71 -4.23
N TYR A 77 2.85 -4.83 -3.35
CA TYR A 77 3.07 -6.00 -2.53
C TYR A 77 1.93 -6.23 -1.53
N ALA A 78 1.38 -5.16 -0.95
CA ALA A 78 0.18 -5.21 -0.12
C ALA A 78 -1.03 -5.73 -0.91
N LYS A 79 -1.24 -5.26 -2.15
CA LYS A 79 -2.32 -5.75 -3.02
C LYS A 79 -2.17 -7.23 -3.35
N LEU A 80 -0.97 -7.67 -3.74
CA LEU A 80 -0.67 -9.08 -4.02
C LEU A 80 -0.87 -9.95 -2.77
N SER A 81 -0.42 -9.48 -1.61
CA SER A 81 -0.61 -10.13 -0.31
C SER A 81 -2.08 -10.32 0.03
N GLN A 82 -2.90 -9.28 -0.13
CA GLN A 82 -4.34 -9.36 0.15
C GLN A 82 -5.06 -10.29 -0.82
N LYS A 83 -4.70 -10.26 -2.12
CA LYS A 83 -5.26 -11.18 -3.12
C LYS A 83 -5.01 -12.63 -2.75
N TYR A 84 -3.76 -12.95 -2.44
CA TYR A 84 -3.35 -14.29 -2.04
C TYR A 84 -4.01 -14.78 -0.75
N LEU A 85 -4.07 -13.93 0.29
CA LEU A 85 -4.75 -14.26 1.54
C LEU A 85 -6.26 -14.47 1.33
N LYS A 86 -6.89 -13.67 0.46
CA LYS A 86 -8.30 -13.82 0.11
C LYS A 86 -8.56 -15.14 -0.61
N GLU A 87 -7.72 -15.52 -1.57
CA GLU A 87 -7.83 -16.82 -2.26
C GLU A 87 -7.69 -17.99 -1.28
N LYS A 88 -6.76 -17.90 -0.32
CA LYS A 88 -6.59 -18.91 0.75
C LYS A 88 -7.70 -18.89 1.80
N SER A 89 -8.44 -17.80 1.96
CA SER A 89 -9.49 -17.67 2.98
C SER A 89 -10.63 -18.70 2.81
N GLY A 90 -10.82 -19.23 1.60
CA GLY A 90 -11.79 -20.30 1.33
C GLY A 90 -11.35 -21.69 1.78
N ILE A 91 -10.08 -21.87 2.19
CA ILE A 91 -9.50 -23.17 2.55
C ILE A 91 -9.82 -23.53 4.00
N SER A 92 -9.72 -22.58 4.93
CA SER A 92 -9.93 -22.83 6.36
C SER A 92 -10.40 -21.59 7.13
N GLU A 93 -11.09 -21.78 8.25
CA GLU A 93 -11.47 -20.68 9.16
C GLU A 93 -10.23 -19.97 9.74
N LEU A 94 -9.12 -20.68 9.91
CA LEU A 94 -7.85 -20.08 10.31
C LEU A 94 -7.34 -19.08 9.25
N ASP A 95 -7.37 -19.47 7.97
CA ASP A 95 -6.89 -18.62 6.88
C ASP A 95 -7.85 -17.45 6.61
N LYS A 96 -9.15 -17.66 6.79
CA LYS A 96 -10.15 -16.59 6.82
C LYS A 96 -9.89 -15.57 7.92
N LYS A 97 -9.55 -16.04 9.13
CA LYS A 97 -9.14 -15.15 10.23
C LYS A 97 -7.88 -14.36 9.86
N LYS A 98 -6.83 -15.02 9.33
CA LYS A 98 -5.60 -14.33 8.89
C LYS A 98 -5.88 -13.25 7.85
N TYR A 99 -6.72 -13.54 6.86
CA TYR A 99 -7.15 -12.54 5.87
C TYR A 99 -7.86 -11.37 6.52
N ASN A 100 -8.86 -11.62 7.36
CA ASN A 100 -9.63 -10.57 8.03
C ASN A 100 -8.77 -9.69 8.95
N ASP A 101 -7.89 -10.30 9.74
CA ASP A 101 -6.97 -9.59 10.63
C ASP A 101 -5.99 -8.72 9.82
N SER A 102 -5.45 -9.27 8.72
CA SER A 102 -4.55 -8.55 7.81
C SER A 102 -5.26 -7.38 7.13
N ALA A 103 -6.46 -7.60 6.57
CA ALA A 103 -7.25 -6.58 5.90
C ALA A 103 -7.67 -5.45 6.86
N SER A 104 -8.07 -5.79 8.08
CA SER A 104 -8.41 -4.80 9.12
C SER A 104 -7.21 -3.96 9.52
N ALA A 105 -6.05 -4.59 9.73
CA ALA A 105 -4.81 -3.88 10.07
C ALA A 105 -4.35 -2.94 8.94
N LEU A 106 -4.38 -3.40 7.68
CA LEU A 106 -4.08 -2.58 6.51
C LEU A 106 -5.04 -1.39 6.40
N ARG A 107 -6.34 -1.60 6.59
CA ARG A 107 -7.34 -0.51 6.54
C ARG A 107 -7.04 0.56 7.58
N ASN A 108 -6.72 0.16 8.81
CA ASN A 108 -6.40 1.12 9.87
C ASN A 108 -5.12 1.90 9.57
N PHE A 109 -4.10 1.23 9.01
CA PHE A 109 -2.86 1.88 8.57
C PHE A 109 -3.13 2.93 7.49
N LEU A 110 -3.84 2.55 6.42
CA LEU A 110 -4.18 3.46 5.33
C LEU A 110 -5.06 4.62 5.80
N ARG A 111 -5.99 4.37 6.72
CA ARG A 111 -6.82 5.42 7.32
C ARG A 111 -5.97 6.44 8.08
N LEU A 112 -5.06 5.99 8.94
CA LEU A 112 -4.17 6.90 9.68
C LEU A 112 -3.33 7.74 8.74
N ARG A 113 -2.76 7.11 7.69
CA ARG A 113 -2.01 7.83 6.65
C ARG A 113 -2.86 8.87 5.95
N ALA A 114 -4.07 8.52 5.52
CA ALA A 114 -4.98 9.46 4.87
C ALA A 114 -5.32 10.64 5.80
N GLU A 115 -5.62 10.38 7.07
CA GLU A 115 -5.89 11.43 8.07
C GLU A 115 -4.68 12.36 8.26
N LYS A 116 -3.45 11.81 8.27
CA LYS A 116 -2.22 12.60 8.35
C LYS A 116 -1.97 13.42 7.10
N ILE A 117 -2.11 12.83 5.91
CA ILE A 117 -1.99 13.54 4.63
C ILE A 117 -2.97 14.71 4.59
N LEU A 118 -4.24 14.48 4.95
CA LEU A 118 -5.24 15.56 5.01
C LEU A 118 -4.88 16.66 6.00
N LYS A 119 -4.41 16.30 7.20
CA LYS A 119 -3.93 17.30 8.18
C LYS A 119 -2.78 18.12 7.62
N LEU A 120 -1.80 17.46 7.01
CA LEU A 120 -0.65 18.15 6.41
C LEU A 120 -1.10 19.05 5.25
N LEU A 121 -2.05 18.63 4.42
CA LEU A 121 -2.58 19.45 3.32
C LEU A 121 -3.35 20.67 3.83
N LEU A 122 -4.12 20.53 4.90
CA LEU A 122 -4.83 21.65 5.54
C LEU A 122 -3.87 22.63 6.23
N ILE A 123 -2.75 22.14 6.76
CA ILE A 123 -1.74 22.96 7.47
C ILE A 123 -0.73 23.59 6.51
N GLN A 124 -0.44 22.94 5.38
CA GLN A 124 0.61 23.35 4.43
C GLN A 124 0.09 23.38 2.99
N SER A 125 -0.20 24.60 2.52
CA SER A 125 -0.24 24.91 1.09
C SER A 125 1.13 24.82 0.38
N GLN A 126 2.16 24.15 0.97
CA GLN A 126 3.42 23.87 0.30
C GLN A 126 4.05 22.52 0.72
N LYS A 127 4.22 21.65 -0.30
CA LYS A 127 5.07 20.45 -0.44
C LYS A 127 5.08 19.44 0.72
N ILE A 128 4.19 18.46 0.63
CA ILE A 128 4.27 17.20 1.36
C ILE A 128 5.04 16.18 0.50
N GLU A 129 5.96 15.45 1.11
CA GLU A 129 6.57 14.26 0.51
C GLU A 129 5.66 13.06 0.80
N VAL A 130 4.96 12.58 -0.24
CA VAL A 130 4.11 11.37 -0.21
C VAL A 130 4.56 10.40 -1.31
N HIS A 131 4.14 9.14 -1.22
CA HIS A 131 4.45 8.16 -2.26
C HIS A 131 3.80 8.54 -3.60
N GLU A 132 4.41 8.13 -4.73
CA GLU A 132 3.93 8.48 -6.08
C GLU A 132 2.46 8.07 -6.31
N ASP A 133 2.09 6.86 -5.91
CA ASP A 133 0.70 6.36 -5.98
C ASP A 133 -0.29 7.19 -5.12
N GLU A 134 0.18 7.90 -4.09
CA GLU A 134 -0.65 8.77 -3.24
C GLU A 134 -0.80 10.19 -3.87
N LEU A 135 0.07 10.59 -4.81
CA LEU A 135 0.07 11.92 -5.42
C LEU A 135 -1.22 12.22 -6.22
N GLU A 136 -1.82 11.22 -6.86
CA GLU A 136 -3.09 11.39 -7.59
C GLU A 136 -4.19 11.89 -6.66
N TYR A 137 -4.31 11.28 -5.48
CA TYR A 137 -5.28 11.66 -4.47
C TYR A 137 -4.98 13.04 -3.87
N VAL A 138 -3.70 13.33 -3.61
CA VAL A 138 -3.26 14.65 -3.14
C VAL A 138 -3.63 15.75 -4.15
N SER A 139 -3.45 15.51 -5.45
CA SER A 139 -3.82 16.46 -6.50
C SER A 139 -5.32 16.76 -6.51
N LEU A 140 -6.17 15.72 -6.41
CA LEU A 140 -7.62 15.88 -6.34
C LEU A 140 -8.04 16.67 -5.08
N ILE A 141 -7.44 16.35 -3.93
CA ILE A 141 -7.72 17.06 -2.68
C ILE A 141 -7.25 18.51 -2.75
N ASN A 142 -6.07 18.77 -3.28
CA ASN A 142 -5.56 20.14 -3.48
C ASN A 142 -6.49 20.98 -4.33
N LYS A 143 -7.06 20.41 -5.39
CA LYS A 143 -8.05 21.10 -6.23
C LYS A 143 -9.28 21.52 -5.41
N GLU A 144 -9.79 20.64 -4.55
CA GLU A 144 -10.94 20.94 -3.69
C GLU A 144 -10.56 21.93 -2.57
N ILE A 145 -9.36 21.84 -2.00
CA ILE A 145 -8.84 22.82 -1.03
C ILE A 145 -8.70 24.19 -1.69
N SER A 146 -8.15 24.28 -2.90
CA SER A 146 -8.03 25.55 -3.64
C SER A 146 -9.39 26.17 -3.92
N LYS A 147 -10.40 25.37 -4.30
CA LYS A 147 -11.78 25.86 -4.43
C LYS A 147 -12.32 26.38 -3.11
N TRP A 148 -12.06 25.68 -2.00
CA TRP A 148 -12.49 26.11 -0.67
C TRP A 148 -11.82 27.41 -0.23
N ILE A 149 -10.51 27.55 -0.49
CA ILE A 149 -9.77 28.80 -0.23
C ILE A 149 -10.35 29.93 -1.07
N GLN A 150 -10.56 29.70 -2.37
CA GLN A 150 -11.16 30.68 -3.27
C GLN A 150 -12.56 31.08 -2.79
N TYR A 151 -13.41 30.11 -2.44
CA TYR A 151 -14.73 30.37 -1.87
C TYR A 151 -14.66 31.17 -0.56
N GLY A 152 -13.70 30.85 0.32
CA GLY A 152 -13.42 31.63 1.52
C GLY A 152 -13.00 33.07 1.21
N GLU A 153 -12.15 33.28 0.19
CA GLU A 153 -11.78 34.61 -0.27
C GLU A 153 -12.94 35.38 -0.89
N GLU A 154 -13.79 34.73 -1.67
CA GLU A 154 -15.02 35.28 -2.24
C GLU A 154 -15.95 35.77 -1.12
N ILE A 155 -16.17 34.96 -0.08
CA ILE A 155 -16.89 35.36 1.14
C ILE A 155 -16.25 36.59 1.80
N VAL A 156 -14.93 36.59 1.99
CA VAL A 156 -14.21 37.69 2.65
C VAL A 156 -14.26 38.98 1.83
N LYS A 157 -14.19 38.88 0.51
CA LYS A 157 -14.25 40.02 -0.42
C LYS A 157 -15.69 40.51 -0.66
N GLY A 158 -16.69 39.74 -0.24
CA GLY A 158 -18.10 40.04 -0.50
C GLY A 158 -18.48 39.88 -1.97
N GLU A 159 -17.69 39.14 -2.74
CA GLU A 159 -17.93 38.84 -4.16
C GLU A 159 -18.60 37.47 -4.24
N GLY A 160 -19.79 37.38 -4.88
CA GLY A 160 -20.51 36.10 -5.04
C GLY A 160 -21.99 36.11 -4.67
N TYR A 161 -22.58 37.25 -4.25
CA TYR A 161 -24.03 37.42 -4.20
C TYR A 161 -24.53 38.09 -5.49
N GLU A 162 -24.65 37.33 -6.57
CA GLU A 162 -25.68 37.56 -7.57
C GLU A 162 -26.37 36.22 -7.84
N ALA A 163 -27.69 36.21 -7.61
CA ALA A 163 -28.59 35.08 -7.83
C ALA A 163 -28.86 34.86 -9.33
#